data_AF-A0ABD7IVT5-F1
#
_entry.id   AF-A0ABD7IVT5-F1
#
_cell.length_a   1.000
_cell.length_b   1.000
_cell.length_c   1.000
_cell.angle_alpha   90.00
_cell.angle_beta   90.00
_cell.angle_gamma   90.00
#
_symmetry.space_group_name_H-M   'P 1'
#
loop_
_entity.id
_entity.type
_entity.pdbx_description
1 polymer ?
#
loop_
_entity_poly.entity_id
_entity_poly.type
_entity_poly.pdbx_seq_one_letter_code
_entity_poly.pdbx_strand_id
1 'polypeptide(L)' 'MPLKGKVVALSELKDRAFSSGALGEGIAIVPEENILYLPADGEITALFPTGHAIGLITVS' A
#
# COMPACT_ATOMS: atom_id res chain seq x y z
N MET A 1 1.57 8.10 8.22
CA MET A 1 1.92 6.77 7.67
C MET A 1 0.72 5.87 7.87
N PRO A 2 0.27 5.13 6.84
CA PRO A 2 -0.99 4.37 6.89
C PRO A 2 -0.91 3.09 7.73
N LEU A 3 0.28 2.57 8.00
CA LEU A 3 0.47 1.31 8.69
C LEU A 3 1.69 1.41 9.61
N LYS A 4 1.57 0.93 10.84
CA LYS A 4 2.72 0.84 11.74
C LYS A 4 3.54 -0.39 11.42
N GLY A 5 4.85 -0.19 11.25
CA GLY A 5 5.80 -1.28 11.04
C GLY A 5 7.07 -0.85 10.33
N LYS A 6 7.78 -1.81 9.76
CA LYS A 6 9.09 -1.59 9.14
C LYS A 6 8.95 -1.28 7.66
N VAL A 7 9.49 -0.13 7.23
CA VAL A 7 9.61 0.21 5.81
C VAL A 7 10.70 -0.66 5.16
N VAL A 8 10.38 -1.24 4.02
CA VAL A 8 11.28 -2.04 3.17
C VAL A 8 11.16 -1.57 1.72
N ALA A 9 12.23 -1.75 0.94
CA ALA A 9 12.22 -1.32 -0.45
C ALA A 9 11.35 -2.28 -1.29
N LEU A 10 10.64 -1.75 -2.29
CA LEU A 10 9.86 -2.59 -3.20
C LEU A 10 10.74 -3.64 -3.91
N SER A 11 11.99 -3.29 -4.22
CA SER A 11 12.98 -4.21 -4.83
C SER A 11 13.32 -5.44 -3.97
N GLU A 12 13.07 -5.39 -2.67
CA GLU A 12 13.30 -6.52 -1.75
C GLU A 12 12.13 -7.52 -1.74
N LEU A 13 11.01 -7.18 -2.40
CA LEU A 13 9.84 -8.05 -2.49
C LEU A 13 10.06 -9.18 -3.52
N LYS A 14 9.55 -10.37 -3.19
CA LYS A 14 9.57 -11.52 -4.09
C LYS A 14 8.58 -11.38 -5.26
N ASP A 15 7.54 -10.56 -5.09
CA ASP A 15 6.53 -10.34 -6.11
C ASP A 15 7.03 -9.33 -7.15
N ARG A 16 7.20 -9.81 -8.39
CA ARG A 16 7.73 -9.04 -9.51
C ARG A 16 6.82 -7.88 -9.91
N ALA A 17 5.51 -7.97 -9.68
CA ALA A 17 4.59 -6.87 -10.00
C ALA A 17 4.97 -5.60 -9.23
N PHE A 18 5.38 -5.75 -7.97
CA PHE A 18 5.83 -4.65 -7.11
C PHE A 18 7.34 -4.39 -7.23
N SER A 19 8.18 -5.43 -7.19
CA SER A 19 9.64 -5.26 -7.14
C SER A 19 10.27 -4.77 -8.44
N SER A 20 9.57 -4.90 -9.56
CA SER A 20 9.99 -4.31 -10.84
C SER A 20 9.67 -2.83 -10.97
N GLY A 21 8.82 -2.26 -10.11
CA GLY A 21 8.31 -0.90 -10.25
C GLY A 21 7.27 -0.72 -11.37
N ALA A 22 6.80 -1.81 -11.99
CA ALA A 22 5.81 -1.75 -13.08
C ALA A 22 4.47 -1.10 -12.66
N LEU A 23 4.12 -1.21 -11.37
CA LEU A 23 2.92 -0.61 -10.79
C LEU A 23 3.12 0.84 -10.30
N GLY A 24 4.34 1.38 -10.45
CA GLY A 24 4.72 2.70 -9.97
C GLY A 24 5.72 2.66 -8.82
N GLU A 25 6.22 3.84 -8.46
CA GLU A 25 7.12 4.01 -7.33
C GLU A 25 6.35 4.03 -6.01
N GLY A 26 6.99 3.55 -4.95
CA GLY A 26 6.38 3.51 -3.63
C GLY A 26 7.28 2.82 -2.61
N ILE A 27 6.68 2.47 -1.48
CA ILE A 27 7.32 1.76 -0.38
C ILE A 27 6.47 0.55 0.02
N ALA A 28 7.12 -0.46 0.59
CA ALA A 28 6.44 -1.54 1.29
C ALA A 28 6.62 -1.37 2.80
N ILE A 29 5.60 -1.77 3.56
CA ILE A 29 5.62 -1.74 5.03
C ILE A 29 5.29 -3.15 5.51
N VAL A 30 6.17 -3.74 6.33
CA VAL A 30 5.89 -4.97 7.07
C VAL A 30 5.15 -4.60 8.35
N PRO A 31 3.85 -4.92 8.48
CA PRO A 31 3.03 -4.49 9.62
C PRO A 31 3.51 -5.07 10.94
N GLU A 32 3.47 -4.26 11.99
CA GLU A 32 3.57 -4.68 13.38
C GLU A 32 2.19 -4.79 14.05
N GLU A 33 1.17 -4.19 13.44
CA GLU A 33 -0.21 -4.24 13.91
C GLU A 33 -1.19 -4.44 12.76
N ASN A 34 -2.38 -4.94 13.07
CA ASN A 34 -3.43 -5.21 12.08
C ASN A 34 -4.40 -4.02 11.90
N ILE A 35 -3.89 -2.79 12.00
CA ILE A 35 -4.68 -1.57 11.86
C ILE A 35 -4.12 -0.75 10.69
N LEU A 36 -4.95 -0.57 9.65
CA LEU A 36 -4.65 0.26 8.49
C LEU A 36 -5.41 1.58 8.61
N TYR A 37 -4.68 2.69 8.60
CA TYR A 37 -5.21 4.05 8.58
C TYR A 37 -5.12 4.63 7.16
N LEU A 38 -5.97 5.61 6.85
CA LEU A 38 -5.89 6.34 5.60
C LEU A 38 -4.58 7.16 5.56
N PRO A 39 -3.82 7.11 4.45
CA PRO A 39 -2.58 7.88 4.33
C PRO A 39 -2.82 9.38 4.15
N ALA A 40 -3.99 9.77 3.65
CA ALA A 40 -4.44 11.14 3.38
C ALA A 40 -5.96 11.17 3.20
N ASP A 41 -6.55 12.36 3.21
CA ASP A 41 -7.95 12.57 2.83
C ASP A 41 -8.16 12.25 1.35
N GLY A 42 -9.24 11.53 1.03
CA GLY A 42 -9.48 11.02 -0.31
C GLY A 42 -10.74 10.19 -0.44
N GLU A 43 -10.96 9.70 -1.65
CA GLU A 43 -12.07 8.82 -2.01
C GLU A 43 -11.57 7.40 -2.28
N ILE A 44 -12.29 6.40 -1.76
CA ILE A 44 -12.02 5.00 -2.08
C ILE A 44 -12.58 4.70 -3.47
N THR A 45 -11.72 4.36 -4.42
CA THR A 45 -12.09 4.15 -5.83
C THR A 45 -12.13 2.69 -6.23
N ALA A 46 -11.48 1.81 -5.46
CA ALA A 46 -11.51 0.38 -5.70
C ALA A 46 -11.50 -0.39 -4.38
N LEU A 47 -12.34 -1.43 -4.29
CA LEU A 47 -12.33 -2.39 -3.19
C LEU A 47 -12.28 -3.79 -3.80
N PHE A 48 -11.24 -4.54 -3.48
CA PHE A 48 -11.10 -5.89 -4.01
C PHE A 48 -11.96 -6.87 -3.19
N PRO A 49 -12.60 -7.89 -3.80
CA PRO A 49 -13.59 -8.74 -3.12
C PRO A 49 -13.11 -9.46 -1.86
N THR A 50 -11.81 -9.76 -1.78
CA THR A 50 -11.22 -10.43 -0.61
C THR A 50 -10.76 -9.46 0.49
N GLY A 51 -10.88 -8.15 0.28
CA GLY A 51 -10.42 -7.11 1.21
C GLY A 51 -8.91 -6.93 1.29
N HIS A 52 -8.13 -7.64 0.48
CA HIS A 52 -6.65 -7.57 0.50
C HIS A 52 -6.06 -6.27 -0.08
N ALA A 53 -6.86 -5.51 -0.82
CA ALA A 53 -6.41 -4.31 -1.52
C ALA A 53 -7.53 -3.27 -1.59
N ILE A 54 -7.13 -2.00 -1.51
CA ILE A 54 -7.99 -0.82 -1.57
C ILE A 54 -7.29 0.22 -2.45
N GLY A 55 -8.01 0.82 -3.38
CA GLY A 55 -7.56 1.98 -4.14
C GLY A 55 -8.09 3.27 -3.51
N LEU A 56 -7.22 4.28 -3.38
CA LEU A 56 -7.55 5.60 -2.85
C LEU A 56 -7.05 6.68 -3.82
N ILE A 57 -7.87 7.67 -4.11
CA ILE A 57 -7.47 8.92 -4.77
C ILE A 57 -7.57 10.05 -3.76
N THR A 58 -6.47 10.77 -3.55
CA THR A 58 -6.43 11.91 -2.62
C THR A 58 -7.17 13.11 -3.20
N VAL A 59 -7.90 13.82 -2.36
CA VAL A 59 -8.40 15.16 -2.70
C VAL A 59 -7.30 16.17 -2.38
N SER A 60 -6.80 16.83 -3.42
CA SER A 60 -5.78 17.88 -3.34
C SER A 60 -6.38 19.22 -2.91
#